data_AF-A0A672S8C7-F1
#
_entry.id   AF-A0A672S8C7-F1
#
_cell.length_a   1.000
_cell.length_b   1.000
_cell.length_c   1.000
_cell.angle_alpha   90.00
_cell.angle_beta   90.00
_cell.angle_gamma   90.00
#
_symmetry.space_group_name_H-M   'P 1'
#
loop_
_entity.id
_entity.type
_entity.pdbx_description
1 polymer ?
#
loop_
_entity_poly.entity_id
_entity_poly.type
_entity_poly.pdbx_seq_one_letter_code
_entity_poly.pdbx_strand_id
1 'polypeptide(L)'
;MAGTSRHDREMAISAKKQLANCSDPIERLRLQCLARGSAGIKGLGRTFRIMDDDNSRTLDMKEFLKGLSDYGVLIEKEEAMNLFQQFDKDGSGLIDFDEFLITLRPPMSNARKEVVLQAFKKLDKTGDGVITIEDLRGVYNVKHHPKYRNGEWTEDQVFRKFLDSFDSPDDKDGKVTKEEFLNYYSGVSASIDTDIYFILMMKNAWKLD
;
A
#
# COMPACT_ATOMS: atom_id res chain seq x y z
N MET A 1 25.55 -3.60 6.48
CA MET A 1 24.19 -4.17 6.46
C MET A 1 23.96 -5.13 7.64
N ALA A 2 24.10 -4.67 8.89
CA ALA A 2 23.86 -5.48 10.09
C ALA A 2 22.54 -5.13 10.80
N GLY A 3 21.99 -3.93 10.54
CA GLY A 3 20.75 -3.44 11.16
C GLY A 3 19.48 -4.11 10.62
N THR A 4 19.44 -4.43 9.32
CA THR A 4 18.28 -5.08 8.69
C THR A 4 18.08 -6.51 9.20
N SER A 5 19.15 -7.30 9.33
CA SER A 5 19.07 -8.70 9.77
C SER A 5 18.57 -8.86 11.21
N ARG A 6 18.90 -7.91 12.11
CA ARG A 6 18.40 -7.93 13.49
C ARG A 6 16.92 -7.54 13.54
N HIS A 7 16.55 -6.51 12.78
CA HIS A 7 15.16 -6.06 12.68
C HIS A 7 14.25 -7.14 12.09
N ASP A 8 14.68 -7.82 11.02
CA ASP A 8 13.94 -8.92 10.40
C ASP A 8 13.72 -10.08 11.37
N ARG A 9 14.72 -10.39 12.20
CA ARG A 9 14.63 -11.43 13.23
C ARG A 9 13.65 -11.04 14.35
N GLU A 10 13.66 -9.79 14.79
CA GLU A 10 12.72 -9.27 15.78
C GLU A 10 11.28 -9.30 15.22
N MET A 11 11.08 -8.92 13.96
CA MET A 11 9.79 -9.02 13.27
C MET A 11 9.30 -10.47 13.18
N ALA A 12 10.17 -11.41 12.82
CA ALA A 12 9.80 -12.83 12.73
C ALA A 12 9.40 -13.41 14.11
N ILE A 13 10.09 -13.02 15.18
CA ILE A 13 9.75 -13.43 16.56
C ILE A 13 8.40 -12.84 16.97
N SER A 14 8.17 -11.54 16.70
CA SER A 14 6.91 -10.87 16.97
C SER A 14 5.75 -11.51 16.20
N ALA A 15 5.95 -11.82 14.92
CA ALA A 15 4.96 -12.46 14.07
C ALA A 15 4.56 -13.85 14.61
N LYS A 16 5.53 -14.66 15.05
CA LYS A 16 5.24 -15.96 15.71
C LYS A 16 4.39 -15.82 16.95
N LYS A 17 4.59 -14.76 17.74
CA LYS A 17 3.77 -14.48 18.93
C LYS A 17 2.34 -14.06 18.55
N GLN A 18 2.19 -13.25 17.49
CA GLN A 18 0.89 -12.78 17.01
C GLN A 18 0.07 -13.90 16.37
N LEU A 19 0.71 -14.86 15.70
CA LEU A 19 0.05 -16.03 15.09
C LEU A 19 -0.81 -16.82 16.07
N ALA A 20 -0.42 -16.90 17.35
CA ALA A 20 -1.14 -17.65 18.37
C ALA A 20 -2.56 -17.12 18.63
N ASN A 21 -2.82 -15.83 18.36
CA ASN A 21 -4.09 -15.18 18.63
C ASN A 21 -4.78 -14.64 17.36
N CYS A 22 -4.22 -14.89 16.18
CA CYS A 22 -4.73 -14.36 14.92
C CYS A 22 -5.85 -15.23 14.37
N SER A 23 -7.09 -14.72 14.34
CA SER A 23 -8.24 -15.38 13.72
C SER A 23 -8.36 -15.11 12.22
N ASP A 24 -8.00 -13.89 11.78
CA ASP A 24 -8.14 -13.44 10.40
C ASP A 24 -7.20 -14.21 9.45
N PRO A 25 -7.71 -14.80 8.35
CA PRO A 25 -6.90 -15.59 7.42
C PRO A 25 -5.84 -14.79 6.65
N ILE A 26 -6.14 -13.55 6.24
CA ILE A 26 -5.20 -12.68 5.52
C ILE A 26 -4.02 -12.36 6.43
N GLU A 27 -4.33 -11.91 7.64
CA GLU A 27 -3.35 -11.58 8.66
C GLU A 27 -2.55 -12.82 9.06
N ARG A 28 -3.18 -14.00 9.15
CA ARG A 28 -2.47 -15.26 9.41
C ARG A 28 -1.49 -15.59 8.29
N LEU A 29 -1.88 -15.47 7.01
CA LEU A 29 -0.99 -15.68 5.87
C LEU A 29 0.17 -14.68 5.91
N ARG A 30 -0.12 -13.40 6.16
CA ARG A 30 0.88 -12.34 6.29
C ARG A 30 1.90 -12.64 7.38
N LEU A 31 1.42 -13.00 8.58
CA LEU A 31 2.27 -13.32 9.72
C LEU A 31 3.10 -14.59 9.46
N GLN A 32 2.55 -15.58 8.75
CA GLN A 32 3.29 -16.78 8.32
C GLN A 32 4.41 -16.44 7.33
N CYS A 33 4.18 -15.51 6.41
CA CYS A 33 5.22 -14.99 5.51
C CYS A 33 6.33 -14.30 6.31
N LEU A 34 5.96 -13.40 7.23
CA LEU A 34 6.92 -12.71 8.09
C LEU A 34 7.72 -13.66 8.99
N ALA A 35 7.07 -14.66 9.58
CA ALA A 35 7.71 -15.66 10.44
C ALA A 35 8.75 -16.52 9.69
N ARG A 36 8.58 -16.69 8.37
CA ARG A 36 9.52 -17.36 7.46
C ARG A 36 10.61 -16.43 6.91
N GLY A 37 10.64 -15.17 7.33
CA GLY A 37 11.63 -14.18 6.89
C GLY A 37 11.30 -13.52 5.55
N SER A 38 10.04 -13.58 5.10
CA SER A 38 9.54 -12.78 3.98
C SER A 38 9.19 -11.37 4.44
N ALA A 39 10.19 -10.63 4.92
CA ALA A 39 10.04 -9.21 5.24
C ALA A 39 10.06 -8.35 3.96
N GLY A 40 9.14 -7.39 3.88
CA GLY A 40 9.04 -6.44 2.78
C GLY A 40 8.66 -7.05 1.42
N ILE A 41 8.71 -6.21 0.39
CA ILE A 41 8.26 -6.55 -0.98
C ILE A 41 9.04 -7.70 -1.61
N LYS A 42 10.36 -7.79 -1.34
CA LYS A 42 11.20 -8.88 -1.84
C LYS A 42 10.84 -10.22 -1.19
N GLY A 43 10.47 -10.20 0.09
CA GLY A 43 9.98 -11.38 0.79
C GLY A 43 8.70 -11.91 0.18
N LEU A 44 7.69 -11.05 0.05
CA LEU A 44 6.40 -11.39 -0.56
C LEU A 44 6.55 -11.82 -2.03
N GLY A 45 7.46 -11.20 -2.78
CA GLY A 45 7.79 -11.64 -4.14
C GLY A 45 8.36 -13.05 -4.25
N ARG A 46 9.12 -13.51 -3.24
CA ARG A 46 9.55 -14.91 -3.17
C ARG A 46 8.39 -15.83 -2.84
N THR A 47 7.52 -15.43 -1.91
CA THR A 47 6.33 -16.19 -1.54
C THR A 47 5.39 -16.39 -2.73
N PHE A 48 5.08 -15.33 -3.47
CA PHE A 48 4.24 -15.40 -4.68
C PHE A 48 4.79 -16.41 -5.69
N ARG A 49 6.10 -16.32 -6.00
CA ARG A 49 6.76 -17.23 -6.93
C ARG A 49 6.81 -18.69 -6.46
N ILE A 50 6.73 -18.94 -5.15
CA ILE A 50 6.65 -20.30 -4.61
C ILE A 50 5.25 -20.87 -4.79
N MET A 51 4.21 -20.03 -4.79
CA MET A 51 2.82 -20.45 -4.97
C MET A 51 2.46 -20.64 -6.45
N ASP A 52 3.06 -19.83 -7.34
CA ASP A 52 2.91 -19.88 -8.80
C ASP A 52 3.69 -21.09 -9.36
N ASP A 53 3.02 -22.25 -9.43
CA ASP A 53 3.63 -23.53 -9.82
C ASP A 53 3.94 -23.55 -11.32
N ASP A 54 3.07 -22.93 -12.13
CA ASP A 54 3.19 -22.93 -13.59
C ASP A 54 3.99 -21.74 -14.15
N ASN A 55 4.39 -20.80 -13.30
CA ASN A 55 5.08 -19.55 -13.65
C ASN A 55 4.26 -18.64 -14.59
N SER A 56 2.93 -18.70 -14.50
CA SER A 56 2.01 -17.82 -15.24
C SER A 56 2.14 -16.36 -14.81
N ARG A 57 2.78 -16.08 -13.66
CA ARG A 57 2.82 -14.77 -12.97
C ARG A 57 1.48 -14.34 -12.40
N THR A 58 0.56 -15.27 -12.30
CA THR A 58 -0.75 -15.15 -11.66
C THR A 58 -0.94 -16.35 -10.75
N LEU A 59 -1.84 -16.27 -9.78
CA LEU A 59 -2.24 -17.43 -8.98
C LEU A 59 -3.68 -17.77 -9.31
N ASP A 60 -3.90 -18.99 -9.80
CA ASP A 60 -5.24 -19.53 -9.88
C ASP A 60 -5.74 -20.01 -8.51
N MET A 61 -7.04 -20.35 -8.40
CA MET A 61 -7.63 -20.80 -7.15
C MET A 61 -6.96 -22.06 -6.56
N LYS A 62 -6.45 -22.95 -7.42
CA LYS A 62 -5.80 -24.20 -7.00
C LYS A 62 -4.41 -23.93 -6.44
N GLU A 63 -3.64 -23.07 -7.10
CA GLU A 63 -2.32 -22.60 -6.66
C GLU A 63 -2.44 -21.81 -5.35
N PHE A 64 -3.43 -20.92 -5.25
CA PHE A 64 -3.72 -20.17 -4.03
C PHE A 64 -4.06 -21.09 -2.85
N LEU A 65 -4.94 -22.08 -3.04
CA LEU A 65 -5.28 -23.07 -2.01
C LEU A 65 -4.07 -23.88 -1.55
N LYS A 66 -3.25 -24.34 -2.50
CA LYS A 66 -2.02 -25.07 -2.21
C LYS A 66 -1.06 -24.18 -1.41
N GLY A 67 -0.86 -22.95 -1.85
CA GLY A 67 -0.02 -21.95 -1.18
C GLY A 67 -0.45 -21.67 0.26
N LEU A 68 -1.75 -21.50 0.52
CA LEU A 68 -2.29 -21.35 1.87
C LEU A 68 -1.92 -22.53 2.77
N SER A 69 -2.12 -23.76 2.26
CA SER A 69 -1.78 -24.99 2.97
C SER A 69 -0.28 -25.09 3.27
N ASP A 70 0.58 -24.81 2.28
CA ASP A 70 2.05 -24.84 2.43
C ASP A 70 2.56 -23.80 3.45
N TYR A 71 1.85 -22.67 3.57
CA TYR A 71 2.15 -21.65 4.55
C TYR A 71 1.51 -21.91 5.92
N GLY A 72 0.74 -22.98 6.09
CA GLY A 72 0.12 -23.39 7.35
C GLY A 72 -1.17 -22.62 7.68
N VAL A 73 -1.82 -22.05 6.66
CA VAL A 73 -3.15 -21.43 6.76
C VAL A 73 -4.17 -22.48 6.32
N LEU A 74 -4.61 -23.30 7.28
CA LEU A 74 -5.64 -24.31 7.05
C LEU A 74 -7.01 -23.66 7.22
N ILE A 75 -7.73 -23.52 6.11
CA ILE A 75 -9.08 -22.97 6.05
C ILE A 75 -9.96 -23.84 5.16
N GLU A 76 -11.28 -23.75 5.35
CA GLU A 76 -12.23 -24.48 4.51
C GLU A 76 -12.30 -23.90 3.10
N LYS A 77 -12.75 -24.72 2.13
CA LYS A 77 -12.80 -24.32 0.73
C LYS A 77 -13.65 -23.06 0.50
N GLU A 78 -14.78 -22.93 1.20
CA GLU A 78 -15.65 -21.75 1.11
C GLU A 78 -14.97 -20.50 1.67
N GLU A 79 -14.27 -20.61 2.80
CA GLU A 79 -13.49 -19.51 3.37
C GLU A 79 -12.34 -19.09 2.44
N ALA A 80 -11.68 -20.06 1.80
CA ALA A 80 -10.65 -19.77 0.80
C ALA A 80 -11.19 -19.08 -0.44
N MET A 81 -12.41 -19.40 -0.89
CA MET A 81 -13.06 -18.68 -2.01
C MET A 81 -13.32 -17.22 -1.64
N ASN A 82 -13.84 -16.98 -0.43
CA ASN A 82 -14.04 -15.62 0.07
C ASN A 82 -12.72 -14.86 0.22
N LEU A 83 -11.64 -15.57 0.59
CA LEU A 83 -10.31 -15.00 0.66
C LEU A 83 -9.79 -14.65 -0.74
N PHE A 84 -9.96 -15.56 -1.71
CA PHE A 84 -9.55 -15.35 -3.09
C PHE A 84 -10.22 -14.10 -3.68
N GLN A 85 -11.52 -13.93 -3.47
CA GLN A 85 -12.27 -12.74 -3.91
C GLN A 85 -11.81 -11.44 -3.23
N GLN A 86 -11.17 -11.51 -2.07
CA GLN A 86 -10.59 -10.32 -1.44
C GLN A 86 -9.25 -9.94 -2.08
N PHE A 87 -8.53 -10.89 -2.66
CA PHE A 87 -7.30 -10.67 -3.39
C PHE A 87 -7.58 -10.23 -4.84
N ASP A 88 -8.42 -10.97 -5.57
CA ASP A 88 -8.87 -10.71 -6.94
C ASP A 88 -9.79 -9.48 -6.98
N LYS A 89 -9.18 -8.30 -7.06
CA LYS A 89 -9.88 -7.00 -7.01
C LYS A 89 -10.54 -6.68 -8.34
N ASP A 90 -9.92 -7.09 -9.44
CA ASP A 90 -10.44 -6.83 -10.79
C ASP A 90 -11.47 -7.87 -11.25
N GLY A 91 -11.62 -8.98 -10.52
CA GLY A 91 -12.58 -10.04 -10.80
C GLY A 91 -12.19 -10.90 -11.99
N SER A 92 -10.89 -10.94 -12.33
CA SER A 92 -10.35 -11.74 -13.43
C SER A 92 -10.41 -13.25 -13.18
N GLY A 93 -10.63 -13.67 -11.93
CA GLY A 93 -10.55 -15.07 -11.51
C GLY A 93 -9.12 -15.56 -11.32
N LEU A 94 -8.15 -14.64 -11.35
CA LEU A 94 -6.73 -14.86 -11.11
C LEU A 94 -6.22 -13.80 -10.13
N ILE A 95 -5.23 -14.12 -9.32
CA ILE A 95 -4.58 -13.13 -8.45
C ILE A 95 -3.24 -12.75 -9.08
N ASP A 96 -3.09 -11.50 -9.48
CA ASP A 96 -1.80 -11.01 -9.97
C ASP A 96 -0.85 -10.64 -8.81
N PHE A 97 0.39 -10.30 -9.17
CA PHE A 97 1.39 -9.97 -8.16
C PHE A 97 1.08 -8.68 -7.39
N ASP A 98 0.49 -7.67 -8.05
CA ASP A 98 0.18 -6.39 -7.43
C ASP A 98 -1.00 -6.54 -6.45
N GLU A 99 -2.03 -7.30 -6.82
CA GLU A 99 -3.15 -7.69 -5.96
C GLU A 99 -2.68 -8.47 -4.73
N PHE A 100 -1.80 -9.44 -4.94
CA PHE A 100 -1.17 -10.20 -3.87
C PHE A 100 -0.38 -9.31 -2.90
N LEU A 101 0.40 -8.38 -3.45
CA LEU A 101 1.19 -7.44 -2.66
C LEU A 101 0.33 -6.46 -1.88
N ILE A 102 -0.71 -5.89 -2.50
CA ILE A 102 -1.61 -4.92 -1.87
C ILE A 102 -2.31 -5.58 -0.68
N THR A 103 -2.80 -6.81 -0.86
CA THR A 103 -3.57 -7.51 0.16
C THR A 103 -2.71 -8.01 1.33
N LEU A 104 -1.47 -8.45 1.06
CA LEU A 104 -0.56 -8.93 2.12
C LEU A 104 0.35 -7.88 2.72
N ARG A 105 0.32 -6.66 2.21
CA ARG A 105 1.12 -5.57 2.77
C ARG A 105 0.72 -5.33 4.23
N PRO A 106 1.70 -5.19 5.15
CA PRO A 106 1.38 -4.81 6.51
C PRO A 106 0.63 -3.46 6.54
N PRO A 107 -0.36 -3.31 7.41
CA PRO A 107 -0.97 -2.00 7.61
C PRO A 107 0.09 -1.00 8.05
N MET A 108 0.00 0.23 7.55
CA MET A 108 0.87 1.32 8.02
C MET A 108 0.78 1.47 9.54
N SER A 109 1.91 1.70 10.19
CA SER A 109 1.94 2.00 11.63
C SER A 109 1.15 3.27 11.93
N ASN A 110 0.66 3.40 13.17
CA ASN A 110 -0.09 4.59 13.57
C ASN A 110 0.73 5.88 13.39
N ALA A 111 2.04 5.83 13.62
CA ALA A 111 2.93 6.97 13.41
C ALA A 111 3.02 7.39 11.93
N ARG A 112 3.09 6.42 11.00
CA ARG A 112 3.04 6.71 9.55
C ARG A 112 1.68 7.23 9.12
N LYS A 113 0.59 6.64 9.63
CA LYS A 113 -0.76 7.12 9.35
C LYS A 113 -0.93 8.57 9.82
N GLU A 114 -0.48 8.88 11.02
CA GLU A 114 -0.62 10.22 11.60
C GLU A 114 0.08 11.30 10.76
N VAL A 115 1.32 11.08 10.32
CA VAL A 115 2.02 12.08 9.49
C VAL A 115 1.39 12.22 8.09
N VAL A 116 0.83 11.14 7.53
CA VAL A 116 0.05 11.19 6.27
C VAL A 116 -1.23 12.01 6.47
N LEU A 117 -1.93 11.83 7.59
CA LEU A 117 -3.13 12.60 7.91
C LEU A 117 -2.83 14.07 8.19
N GLN A 118 -1.68 14.38 8.78
CA GLN A 118 -1.21 15.77 8.93
C GLN A 118 -0.95 16.41 7.57
N ALA A 119 -0.35 15.68 6.63
CA ALA A 119 -0.17 16.15 5.25
C ALA A 119 -1.51 16.39 4.55
N PHE A 120 -2.45 15.44 4.66
CA PHE A 120 -3.80 15.58 4.10
C PHE A 120 -4.51 16.83 4.65
N LYS A 121 -4.55 16.99 5.97
CA LYS A 121 -5.18 18.14 6.63
C LYS A 121 -4.51 19.47 6.26
N LYS A 122 -3.22 19.46 5.92
CA LYS A 122 -2.53 20.68 5.45
C LYS A 122 -3.01 21.10 4.07
N LEU A 123 -3.34 20.14 3.21
CA LEU A 123 -3.83 20.35 1.85
C LEU A 123 -5.31 20.73 1.84
N ASP A 124 -6.16 20.01 2.55
CA ASP A 124 -7.59 20.27 2.71
C ASP A 124 -7.82 21.63 3.42
N LYS A 125 -7.97 22.71 2.63
CA LYS A 125 -8.15 24.08 3.13
C LYS A 125 -9.60 24.40 3.42
N THR A 126 -10.50 23.84 2.63
CA THR A 126 -11.95 23.94 2.84
C THR A 126 -12.37 23.21 4.12
N GLY A 127 -11.66 22.14 4.49
CA GLY A 127 -11.96 21.30 5.65
C GLY A 127 -13.15 20.37 5.40
N ASP A 128 -13.51 20.13 4.14
CA ASP A 128 -14.65 19.29 3.75
C ASP A 128 -14.29 17.80 3.64
N GLY A 129 -13.01 17.46 3.85
CA GLY A 129 -12.52 16.09 3.86
C GLY A 129 -12.14 15.57 2.48
N VAL A 130 -12.09 16.42 1.45
CA VAL A 130 -11.60 16.10 0.11
C VAL A 130 -10.61 17.17 -0.36
N ILE A 131 -9.55 16.78 -1.07
CA ILE A 131 -8.62 17.74 -1.66
C ILE A 131 -9.04 17.97 -3.10
N THR A 132 -9.26 19.24 -3.44
CA THR A 132 -9.69 19.69 -4.77
C THR A 132 -8.70 20.69 -5.38
N ILE A 133 -8.95 21.13 -6.61
CA ILE A 133 -8.17 22.19 -7.26
C ILE A 133 -8.23 23.50 -6.44
N GLU A 134 -9.36 23.77 -5.78
CA GLU A 134 -9.54 24.99 -4.99
C GLU A 134 -8.59 25.03 -3.78
N ASP A 135 -8.40 23.88 -3.13
CA ASP A 135 -7.46 23.72 -2.02
C ASP A 135 -6.01 23.97 -2.44
N LEU A 136 -5.64 23.52 -3.64
CA LEU A 136 -4.26 23.60 -4.13
C LEU A 136 -3.82 25.01 -4.52
N ARG A 137 -4.74 25.88 -4.94
CA ARG A 137 -4.43 27.28 -5.32
C ARG A 137 -3.72 28.05 -4.21
N GLY A 138 -4.01 27.73 -2.94
CA GLY A 138 -3.38 28.37 -1.77
C GLY A 138 -2.11 27.70 -1.25
N VAL A 139 -1.75 26.52 -1.79
CA VAL A 139 -0.65 25.69 -1.26
C VAL A 139 0.48 25.52 -2.26
N TYR A 140 0.18 25.45 -3.56
CA TYR A 140 1.14 25.14 -4.59
C TYR A 140 1.28 26.27 -5.62
N ASN A 141 2.52 26.69 -5.87
CA ASN A 141 2.80 27.76 -6.83
C ASN A 141 3.17 27.19 -8.21
N VAL A 142 2.24 27.30 -9.17
CA VAL A 142 2.42 26.78 -10.54
C VAL A 142 3.44 27.55 -11.38
N LYS A 143 3.87 28.75 -10.97
CA LYS A 143 4.76 29.63 -11.77
C LYS A 143 6.12 29.00 -12.08
N HIS A 144 6.56 28.04 -11.27
CA HIS A 144 7.82 27.33 -11.49
C HIS A 144 7.68 26.06 -12.34
N HIS A 145 6.45 25.63 -12.65
CA HIS A 145 6.20 24.43 -13.44
C HIS A 145 6.62 24.65 -14.91
N PRO A 146 7.50 23.81 -15.50
CA PRO A 146 7.99 24.01 -16.87
C PRO A 146 6.89 24.15 -17.92
N LYS A 147 5.85 23.31 -17.85
CA LYS A 147 4.72 23.34 -18.79
C LYS A 147 3.74 24.50 -18.58
N TYR A 148 3.76 25.13 -17.42
CA TYR A 148 3.00 26.36 -17.21
C TYR A 148 3.78 27.54 -17.81
N ARG A 149 5.11 27.57 -17.60
CA ARG A 149 5.99 28.63 -18.09
C ARG A 149 6.07 28.72 -19.62
N ASN A 150 5.98 27.60 -20.32
CA ASN A 150 5.98 27.57 -21.78
C ASN A 150 4.57 27.72 -22.39
N GLY A 151 3.53 27.88 -21.57
CA GLY A 151 2.15 28.07 -22.00
C GLY A 151 1.45 26.79 -22.49
N GLU A 152 2.08 25.61 -22.37
CA GLU A 152 1.45 24.34 -22.76
C GLU A 152 0.29 23.97 -21.84
N TRP A 153 0.43 24.23 -20.54
CA TRP A 153 -0.56 23.89 -19.52
C TRP A 153 -1.12 25.13 -18.84
N THR A 154 -2.43 25.12 -18.60
CA THR A 154 -3.09 26.05 -17.69
C THR A 154 -2.77 25.70 -16.24
N GLU A 155 -3.05 26.64 -15.33
CA GLU A 155 -2.93 26.41 -13.88
C GLU A 155 -3.78 25.21 -13.43
N ASP A 156 -5.05 25.16 -13.85
CA ASP A 156 -5.95 24.05 -13.52
C ASP A 156 -5.47 22.70 -14.06
N GLN A 157 -4.81 22.67 -15.23
CA GLN A 157 -4.21 21.44 -15.78
C GLN A 157 -3.01 20.97 -14.95
N VAL A 158 -2.21 21.89 -14.41
CA VAL A 158 -1.12 21.54 -13.47
C VAL A 158 -1.71 20.94 -12.20
N PHE A 159 -2.75 21.56 -11.63
CA PHE A 159 -3.39 21.06 -10.42
C PHE A 159 -4.09 19.72 -10.62
N ARG A 160 -4.85 19.56 -11.72
CA ARG A 160 -5.47 18.27 -12.06
C ARG A 160 -4.41 17.18 -12.19
N LYS A 161 -3.31 17.45 -12.90
CA LYS A 161 -2.21 16.48 -13.03
C LYS A 161 -1.52 16.14 -11.72
N PHE A 162 -1.49 17.07 -10.77
CA PHE A 162 -1.01 16.79 -9.42
C PHE A 162 -2.01 15.91 -8.65
N LEU A 163 -3.31 16.22 -8.68
CA LEU A 163 -4.35 15.42 -8.03
C LEU A 163 -4.43 14.00 -8.61
N ASP A 164 -4.29 13.85 -9.94
CA ASP A 164 -4.23 12.57 -10.65
C ASP A 164 -3.18 11.60 -10.08
N SER A 165 -2.16 12.10 -9.37
CA SER A 165 -1.13 11.25 -8.75
C SER A 165 -1.58 10.56 -7.47
N PHE A 166 -2.65 11.05 -6.84
CA PHE A 166 -3.24 10.51 -5.62
C PHE A 166 -4.64 9.93 -5.85
N ASP A 167 -5.36 10.47 -6.82
CA ASP A 167 -6.68 10.04 -7.29
C ASP A 167 -6.66 8.55 -7.67
N SER A 168 -7.74 7.83 -7.34
CA SER A 168 -7.82 6.39 -7.60
C SER A 168 -7.69 6.09 -9.09
N PRO A 169 -6.94 5.04 -9.50
CA PRO A 169 -6.94 4.63 -10.90
C PRO A 169 -8.33 4.21 -11.38
N ASP A 170 -9.17 3.71 -10.47
CA ASP A 170 -10.50 3.17 -10.75
C ASP A 170 -11.62 4.23 -10.71
N ASP A 171 -11.38 5.38 -10.06
CA ASP A 171 -12.37 6.46 -9.91
C ASP A 171 -11.73 7.83 -10.07
N LYS A 172 -11.38 8.21 -11.31
CA LYS A 172 -10.72 9.49 -11.59
C LYS A 172 -11.68 10.67 -11.60
N ASP A 173 -12.15 11.08 -10.43
CA ASP A 173 -13.21 12.07 -10.29
C ASP A 173 -12.72 13.54 -10.19
N GLY A 174 -11.41 13.76 -10.01
CA GLY A 174 -10.89 15.14 -9.84
C GLY A 174 -10.64 15.54 -8.41
N LYS A 175 -10.92 14.65 -7.47
CA LYS A 175 -10.84 14.87 -6.04
C LYS A 175 -9.95 13.81 -5.44
N VAL A 176 -9.47 14.09 -4.24
CA VAL A 176 -8.66 13.13 -3.50
C VAL A 176 -9.24 13.05 -2.11
N THR A 177 -9.88 11.94 -1.83
CA THR A 177 -10.40 11.59 -0.51
C THR A 177 -9.25 11.22 0.44
N LYS A 178 -9.55 11.26 1.73
CA LYS A 178 -8.63 10.77 2.78
C LYS A 178 -8.22 9.30 2.54
N GLU A 179 -9.12 8.49 2.03
CA GLU A 179 -8.87 7.07 1.77
C GLU A 179 -7.89 6.88 0.61
N GLU A 180 -8.08 7.58 -0.51
CA GLU A 180 -7.18 7.54 -1.66
C GLU A 180 -5.78 8.04 -1.30
N PHE A 181 -5.70 9.14 -0.56
CA PHE A 181 -4.42 9.68 -0.09
C PHE A 181 -3.69 8.70 0.83
N LEU A 182 -4.41 8.03 1.74
CA LEU A 182 -3.85 6.96 2.58
C LEU A 182 -3.42 5.74 1.75
N ASN A 183 -4.20 5.37 0.74
CA ASN A 183 -3.90 4.25 -0.13
C ASN A 183 -2.62 4.49 -0.95
N TYR A 184 -2.49 5.68 -1.55
CA TYR A 184 -1.26 6.11 -2.22
C TYR A 184 -0.04 6.00 -1.30
N TYR A 185 -0.14 6.55 -0.09
CA TYR A 185 0.96 6.50 0.88
C TYR A 185 1.18 5.12 1.51
N SER A 186 0.20 4.23 1.48
CA SER A 186 0.40 2.81 1.81
C SER A 186 1.38 2.18 0.83
N GLY A 187 1.28 2.50 -0.47
CA GLY A 187 2.25 2.14 -1.52
C GLY A 187 3.66 2.60 -1.22
N VAL A 188 3.81 3.90 -0.99
CA VAL A 188 5.12 4.52 -0.69
C VAL A 188 5.68 3.98 0.64
N SER A 189 4.82 3.75 1.64
CA SER A 189 5.22 3.20 2.93
C SER A 189 5.78 1.79 2.79
N ALA A 190 5.22 0.97 1.90
CA ALA A 190 5.66 -0.41 1.67
C ALA A 190 7.09 -0.54 1.16
N SER A 191 7.58 0.49 0.45
CA SER A 191 8.94 0.52 -0.10
C SER A 191 9.96 1.12 0.88
N ILE A 192 9.51 1.56 2.06
CA ILE A 192 10.34 2.21 3.08
C ILE A 192 10.40 1.36 4.36
N ASP A 193 11.59 0.87 4.65
CA ASP A 193 11.82 -0.08 5.75
C ASP A 193 11.59 0.52 7.15
N THR A 194 11.85 1.82 7.36
CA THR A 194 11.83 2.41 8.71
C THR A 194 10.84 3.57 8.85
N ASP A 195 10.12 3.58 9.97
CA ASP A 195 9.16 4.65 10.29
C ASP A 195 9.86 6.01 10.37
N ILE A 196 11.07 6.06 10.94
CA ILE A 196 11.86 7.29 11.04
C ILE A 196 12.11 7.90 9.67
N TYR A 197 12.56 7.09 8.70
CA TYR A 197 12.81 7.59 7.35
C TYR A 197 11.52 7.99 6.65
N PHE A 198 10.45 7.20 6.78
CA PHE A 198 9.14 7.54 6.19
C PHE A 198 8.61 8.87 6.74
N ILE A 199 8.63 9.06 8.07
CA ILE A 199 8.17 10.27 8.73
C ILE A 199 9.03 11.46 8.30
N LEU A 200 10.35 11.32 8.28
CA LEU A 200 11.26 12.38 7.83
C LEU A 200 10.99 12.77 6.37
N MET A 201 10.82 11.79 5.50
CA MET A 201 10.45 12.02 4.09
C MET A 201 9.13 12.81 3.99
N MET A 202 8.10 12.39 4.73
CA MET A 202 6.80 13.05 4.74
C MET A 202 6.87 14.48 5.26
N LYS A 203 7.56 14.71 6.39
CA LYS A 203 7.77 16.05 6.94
C LYS A 203 8.49 16.97 5.95
N ASN A 204 9.52 16.46 5.28
CA ASN A 204 10.28 17.24 4.30
C ASN A 204 9.49 17.55 3.02
N ALA A 205 8.74 16.56 2.51
CA ALA A 205 7.93 16.68 1.31
C ALA A 205 6.79 17.69 1.51
N TRP A 206 6.10 17.60 2.64
CA TRP A 206 4.93 18.43 2.93
C TRP A 206 5.21 19.65 3.81
N LYS A 207 6.48 19.89 4.17
CA LYS A 207 6.91 20.97 5.09
C LYS A 207 6.09 20.97 6.38
N LEU A 208 6.02 19.81 7.02
CA LEU A 208 5.39 19.65 8.34
C LEU A 208 6.43 19.90 9.42
N ASP A 209 6.01 20.50 10.53
CA ASP A 209 6.86 20.76 11.70
C ASP A 209 7.18 19.46 12.47
#